data_AF-A0A212LTL4-F1
#
_entry.id   AF-A0A212LTL4-F1
#
_cell.length_a   1.000
_cell.length_b   1.000
_cell.length_c   1.000
_cell.angle_alpha   90.00
_cell.angle_beta   90.00
_cell.angle_gamma   90.00
#
_symmetry.space_group_name_H-M   'P 1'
#
loop_
_entity.id
_entity.type
_entity.pdbx_description
1 polymer ?
#
loop_
_entity_poly.entity_id
_entity_poly.type
_entity_poly.pdbx_seq_one_letter_code
_entity_poly.pdbx_strand_id
1 'polypeptide(L)'
;MTENELRLAICQIGRRMYDSGFVAANDGNISVRLNTGEFLTTPTGVSKGFMTPDMLLTVDREGNIVAAEGSWRPSSELKMHLKVYEERPDVQAVVHAHPPYATTFAIARTPLNKPLIAEAVAMLGCVPVAEYGTPSTQEVPNAVAPYLEHFDAVLLANHGALAWGDSLTAAYHKLESVEFYAKITFLSLQMGKPVELSATQIEALYEIREKAGTAGRHPGKICRQSCNLQCGRKYPDNQDRL
;
A
#
# COMPACT_ATOMS: atom_id res chain seq x y z
N MET A 1 6.16 9.46 -19.19
CA MET A 1 7.42 9.92 -18.55
C MET A 1 8.57 9.13 -19.14
N THR A 2 9.72 9.77 -19.33
CA THR A 2 10.97 9.07 -19.66
C THR A 2 11.49 8.31 -18.42
N GLU A 3 12.41 7.37 -18.62
CA GLU A 3 13.02 6.66 -17.49
C GLU A 3 13.73 7.62 -16.51
N ASN A 4 14.45 8.62 -17.02
CA ASN A 4 15.13 9.62 -16.18
C ASN A 4 14.13 10.45 -15.35
N GLU A 5 12.98 10.82 -15.93
CA GLU A 5 11.91 11.50 -15.19
C GLU A 5 11.34 10.60 -14.09
N LEU A 6 11.17 9.31 -14.36
CA LEU A 6 10.72 8.33 -13.35
C LEU A 6 11.75 8.16 -12.24
N ARG A 7 13.05 8.09 -12.56
CA ARG A 7 14.13 8.01 -11.58
C ARG A 7 14.11 9.20 -10.61
N LEU A 8 13.99 10.41 -11.16
CA LEU A 8 13.86 11.64 -10.37
C LEU A 8 12.59 11.62 -9.49
N ALA A 9 11.45 11.19 -10.05
CA ALA A 9 10.19 11.11 -9.32
C ALA A 9 10.22 10.08 -8.17
N ILE A 10 10.86 8.92 -8.38
CA ILE A 10 11.07 7.91 -7.33
C ILE A 10 11.93 8.50 -6.20
N CYS A 11 13.02 9.21 -6.51
CA CYS A 11 13.85 9.86 -5.50
C CYS A 11 13.06 10.92 -4.71
N GLN A 12 12.24 11.73 -5.40
CA GLN A 12 11.39 12.73 -4.76
C GLN A 12 10.38 12.10 -3.80
N ILE A 13 9.72 11.01 -4.21
CA ILE A 13 8.77 10.29 -3.35
C ILE A 13 9.49 9.61 -2.19
N GLY A 14 10.65 9.02 -2.43
CA GLY A 14 11.48 8.47 -1.36
C GLY A 14 11.81 9.50 -0.29
N ARG A 15 12.11 10.74 -0.69
CA ARG A 15 12.30 11.87 0.22
C ARG A 15 11.04 12.22 1.00
N ARG A 16 9.88 12.31 0.34
CA ARG A 16 8.60 12.56 1.02
C ARG A 16 8.26 11.47 2.02
N MET A 17 8.49 10.20 1.68
CA MET A 17 8.29 9.07 2.60
C MET A 17 9.19 9.19 3.84
N TYR A 18 10.46 9.56 3.65
CA TYR A 18 11.40 9.77 4.74
C TYR A 18 11.01 10.95 5.63
N ASP A 19 10.71 12.11 5.03
CA ASP A 19 10.35 13.34 5.75
C ASP A 19 9.02 13.20 6.52
N SER A 20 8.09 12.39 6.00
CA SER A 20 6.83 12.04 6.68
C SER A 20 6.98 10.96 7.75
N GLY A 21 8.18 10.38 7.92
CA GLY A 21 8.43 9.31 8.88
C GLY A 21 7.77 7.97 8.52
N PHE A 22 7.47 7.73 7.24
CA PHE A 22 6.87 6.47 6.78
C PHE A 22 7.90 5.34 6.64
N VAL A 23 9.18 5.70 6.60
CA VAL A 23 10.31 4.78 6.51
C VAL A 23 11.32 5.09 7.60
N ALA A 24 11.94 4.07 8.16
CA ALA A 24 13.02 4.15 9.13
C ALA A 24 14.31 3.55 8.56
N ALA A 25 15.43 4.26 8.74
CA ALA A 25 16.74 3.87 8.21
C ALA A 25 16.70 3.61 6.68
N ASN A 26 16.70 2.34 6.26
CA ASN A 26 16.79 1.89 4.88
C ASN A 26 15.62 0.99 4.44
N ASP A 27 14.54 0.98 5.22
CA ASP A 27 13.34 0.20 4.92
C ASP A 27 12.48 0.82 3.80
N GLY A 28 11.36 0.15 3.49
CA GLY A 28 10.46 0.52 2.40
C GLY A 28 11.06 0.26 1.02
N ASN A 29 10.23 0.37 -0.01
CA ASN A 29 10.68 0.27 -1.39
C ASN A 29 9.63 0.83 -2.36
N ILE A 30 10.12 1.30 -3.52
CA ILE A 30 9.29 1.86 -4.58
C ILE A 30 9.65 1.13 -5.87
N SER A 31 8.65 0.89 -6.71
CA SER A 31 8.87 0.42 -8.08
C SER A 31 7.89 1.05 -9.05
N VAL A 32 8.29 1.14 -10.31
CA VAL A 32 7.47 1.62 -11.42
C VAL A 32 7.66 0.71 -12.63
N ARG A 33 6.57 0.39 -13.32
CA ARG A 33 6.58 -0.32 -14.60
C ARG A 33 7.08 0.60 -15.72
N LEU A 34 8.04 0.12 -16.50
CA LEU A 34 8.53 0.79 -17.70
C LEU A 34 7.73 0.37 -18.93
N ASN A 35 7.77 1.19 -19.99
CA ASN A 35 7.10 0.90 -21.26
C ASN A 35 7.62 -0.38 -21.95
N THR A 36 8.85 -0.81 -21.62
CA THR A 36 9.46 -2.07 -22.08
C THR A 36 8.83 -3.31 -21.44
N GLY A 37 8.06 -3.13 -20.36
CA GLY A 37 7.50 -4.21 -19.55
C GLY A 37 8.39 -4.65 -18.38
N GLU A 38 9.57 -4.04 -18.23
CA GLU A 38 10.49 -4.16 -17.10
C GLU A 38 10.07 -3.24 -15.95
N PHE A 39 10.78 -3.30 -14.82
CA PHE A 39 10.46 -2.51 -13.63
C PHE A 39 11.67 -1.75 -13.11
N LEU A 40 11.53 -0.43 -12.98
CA LEU A 40 12.48 0.42 -12.27
C LEU A 40 12.19 0.34 -10.77
N THR A 41 13.21 0.13 -9.94
CA THR A 41 13.03 -0.05 -8.49
C THR A 41 14.17 0.53 -7.66
N THR A 42 13.85 0.83 -6.39
CA THR A 42 14.81 1.30 -5.39
C THR A 42 15.78 0.20 -4.97
N PRO A 43 17.05 0.53 -4.71
CA PRO A 43 18.02 -0.43 -4.21
C PRO A 43 17.73 -0.83 -2.76
N THR A 44 18.22 -2.00 -2.37
CA THR A 44 18.30 -2.43 -0.98
C THR A 44 19.39 -1.66 -0.22
N GLY A 45 19.24 -1.52 1.10
CA GLY A 45 20.27 -0.97 1.98
C GLY A 45 20.42 0.56 1.94
N VAL A 46 19.64 1.26 1.10
CA VAL A 46 19.70 2.73 0.96
C VAL A 46 18.46 3.38 1.55
N SER A 47 18.67 4.40 2.37
CA SER A 47 17.58 5.26 2.88
C SER A 47 16.86 5.97 1.75
N LYS A 48 15.52 5.92 1.77
CA LYS A 48 14.71 6.52 0.69
C LYS A 48 14.86 8.05 0.60
N GLY A 49 15.27 8.71 1.69
CA GLY A 49 15.58 10.14 1.71
C GLY A 49 16.88 10.53 1.00
N PHE A 50 17.82 9.58 0.86
CA PHE A 50 19.18 9.81 0.34
C PHE A 50 19.45 9.15 -1.02
N MET A 51 18.44 8.59 -1.67
CA MET A 51 18.60 7.99 -3.00
C MET A 51 18.97 9.06 -4.04
N THR A 52 19.82 8.67 -4.99
CA THR A 52 20.07 9.40 -6.22
C THR A 52 19.60 8.57 -7.43
N PRO A 53 19.29 9.21 -8.58
CA PRO A 53 18.77 8.53 -9.77
C PRO A 53 19.60 7.34 -10.28
N ASP A 54 20.93 7.43 -10.18
CA ASP A 54 21.91 6.40 -10.57
C ASP A 54 21.84 5.16 -9.66
N MET A 55 21.35 5.30 -8.43
CA MET A 55 21.20 4.16 -7.51
C MET A 55 20.02 3.25 -7.86
N LEU A 56 19.06 3.74 -8.64
CA LEU A 56 17.91 2.94 -9.07
C LEU A 56 18.33 1.92 -10.12
N LEU A 57 17.64 0.78 -10.14
CA LEU A 57 17.96 -0.31 -11.04
C LEU A 57 16.70 -0.83 -11.73
N THR A 58 16.89 -1.46 -12.89
CA THR A 58 15.84 -2.08 -13.68
C THR A 58 15.91 -3.59 -13.52
N VAL A 59 14.76 -4.22 -13.30
CA VAL A 59 14.61 -5.68 -13.24
C VAL A 59 13.58 -6.19 -14.25
N ASP A 60 13.69 -7.46 -14.61
CA ASP A 60 12.67 -8.19 -15.38
C ASP A 60 11.50 -8.64 -14.48
N ARG A 61 10.58 -9.44 -15.04
CA ARG A 61 9.38 -9.94 -14.34
C ARG A 61 9.70 -10.98 -13.27
N GLU A 62 10.84 -11.63 -13.41
CA GLU A 62 11.38 -12.63 -12.50
C GLU A 62 12.22 -11.98 -11.38
N GLY A 63 12.48 -10.67 -11.48
CA GLY A 63 13.26 -9.89 -10.54
C GLY A 63 14.77 -9.95 -10.77
N ASN A 64 15.22 -10.47 -11.92
CA ASN A 64 16.63 -10.44 -12.30
C ASN A 64 17.02 -9.03 -12.74
N ILE A 65 18.25 -8.63 -12.41
CA ILE A 65 18.77 -7.31 -12.78
C ILE A 65 18.99 -7.26 -14.29
N VAL A 66 18.32 -6.32 -14.96
CA VAL A 66 18.50 -6.01 -16.37
C VAL A 66 19.52 -4.90 -16.55
N ALA A 67 19.42 -3.84 -15.73
CA ALA A 67 20.33 -2.70 -15.78
C ALA A 67 20.52 -2.09 -14.38
N ALA A 68 21.75 -1.75 -14.02
CA ALA A 68 22.10 -1.01 -12.81
C ALA A 68 23.41 -0.24 -13.04
N GLU A 69 23.51 0.96 -12.49
CA GLU A 69 24.79 1.68 -12.46
C GLU A 69 25.58 1.22 -11.22
N GLY A 70 26.58 0.36 -11.42
CA GLY A 70 27.38 -0.20 -10.33
C GLY A 70 26.80 -1.49 -9.74
N SER A 71 27.02 -1.72 -8.44
CA SER A 71 26.73 -2.99 -7.77
C SER A 71 25.44 -2.98 -6.95
N TRP A 72 24.50 -2.10 -7.27
CA TRP A 72 23.20 -2.03 -6.60
C TRP A 72 22.38 -3.30 -6.81
N ARG A 73 21.60 -3.66 -5.79
CA ARG A 73 20.72 -4.82 -5.80
C ARG A 73 19.29 -4.40 -5.44
N PRO A 74 18.27 -5.08 -5.96
CA PRO A 74 16.89 -4.78 -5.60
C PRO A 74 16.62 -5.14 -4.13
N SER A 75 15.56 -4.56 -3.56
CA SER A 75 14.99 -5.05 -2.30
C SER A 75 14.64 -6.54 -2.42
N SER A 76 14.90 -7.32 -1.38
CA SER A 76 14.42 -8.71 -1.28
C SER A 76 12.90 -8.80 -1.29
N GLU A 77 12.22 -7.71 -0.96
CA GLU A 77 10.76 -7.62 -0.92
C GLU A 77 10.14 -7.20 -2.25
N LEU A 78 10.96 -6.96 -3.28
CA LEU A 78 10.46 -6.67 -4.62
C LEU A 78 9.51 -7.75 -5.16
N LYS A 79 9.61 -8.99 -4.66
CA LYS A 79 8.70 -10.09 -5.00
C LYS A 79 7.23 -9.74 -4.77
N MET A 80 6.88 -8.98 -3.73
CA MET A 80 5.49 -8.59 -3.50
C MET A 80 5.02 -7.53 -4.50
N HIS A 81 5.92 -6.66 -4.97
CA HIS A 81 5.61 -5.70 -6.04
C HIS A 81 5.38 -6.42 -7.37
N LEU A 82 6.25 -7.38 -7.72
CA LEU A 82 6.12 -8.19 -8.93
C LEU A 82 4.80 -8.97 -8.93
N LYS A 83 4.38 -9.48 -7.77
CA LYS A 83 3.07 -10.14 -7.62
C LYS A 83 1.90 -9.20 -7.89
N VAL A 84 1.96 -7.95 -7.41
CA VAL A 84 0.97 -6.92 -7.74
C VAL A 84 0.95 -6.70 -9.27
N TYR A 85 2.10 -6.51 -9.90
CA TYR A 85 2.17 -6.25 -11.35
C TYR A 85 1.70 -7.43 -12.22
N GLU A 86 1.87 -8.66 -11.74
CA GLU A 86 1.41 -9.88 -12.39
C GLU A 86 -0.13 -9.93 -12.43
N GLU A 87 -0.79 -9.72 -11.28
CA GLU A 87 -2.25 -9.84 -11.17
C GLU A 87 -3.01 -8.55 -11.51
N ARG A 88 -2.31 -7.42 -11.56
CA ARG A 88 -2.88 -6.10 -11.85
C ARG A 88 -2.18 -5.44 -13.05
N PRO A 89 -2.61 -5.76 -14.28
CA PRO A 89 -2.12 -5.11 -15.49
C PRO A 89 -2.37 -3.60 -15.52
N ASP A 90 -3.38 -3.11 -14.80
CA ASP A 90 -3.71 -1.69 -14.65
C ASP A 90 -2.71 -0.92 -13.78
N VAL A 91 -1.88 -1.61 -13.00
CA VAL A 91 -0.91 -0.99 -12.09
C VAL A 91 0.39 -0.62 -12.80
N GLN A 92 0.80 0.63 -12.60
CA GLN A 92 2.07 1.19 -13.09
C GLN A 92 3.07 1.45 -11.97
N ALA A 93 2.64 1.51 -10.71
CA ALA A 93 3.56 1.72 -9.58
C ALA A 93 3.08 1.05 -8.30
N VAL A 94 4.05 0.67 -7.47
CA VAL A 94 3.85 0.06 -6.16
C VAL A 94 4.79 0.71 -5.16
N VAL A 95 4.25 1.05 -3.99
CA VAL A 95 4.95 1.69 -2.87
C VAL A 95 4.70 0.90 -1.60
N HIS A 96 5.79 0.56 -0.92
CA HIS A 96 5.78 -0.10 0.38
C HIS A 96 6.54 0.73 1.42
N ALA A 97 5.97 0.81 2.62
CA ALA A 97 6.56 1.52 3.75
C ALA A 97 6.01 0.99 5.08
N HIS A 98 6.46 1.60 6.18
CA HIS A 98 6.05 1.31 7.55
C HIS A 98 5.44 2.52 8.29
N PRO A 99 4.39 3.19 7.76
CA PRO A 99 3.81 4.37 8.42
C PRO A 99 3.30 4.04 9.83
N PRO A 100 3.62 4.85 10.87
CA PRO A 100 3.40 4.45 12.26
C PRO A 100 1.98 4.03 12.63
N TYR A 101 0.96 4.78 12.19
CA TYR A 101 -0.42 4.44 12.52
C TYR A 101 -0.91 3.24 11.71
N ALA A 102 -0.67 3.20 10.40
CA ALA A 102 -1.00 2.06 9.55
C ALA A 102 -0.37 0.76 10.08
N THR A 103 0.92 0.81 10.44
CA THR A 103 1.64 -0.31 11.05
C THR A 103 1.06 -0.71 12.40
N THR A 104 0.58 0.24 13.21
CA THR A 104 -0.11 -0.05 14.49
C THR A 104 -1.38 -0.88 14.25
N PHE A 105 -2.20 -0.53 13.24
CA PHE A 105 -3.37 -1.32 12.86
C PHE A 105 -2.97 -2.71 12.32
N ALA A 106 -1.90 -2.78 11.54
CA ALA A 106 -1.38 -4.04 11.00
C ALA A 106 -0.91 -5.00 12.12
N ILE A 107 -0.21 -4.48 13.12
CA ILE A 107 0.20 -5.21 14.33
C ILE A 107 -1.02 -5.70 15.10
N ALA A 108 -2.01 -4.83 15.29
CA ALA A 108 -3.26 -5.14 15.99
C ALA A 108 -4.24 -6.01 15.18
N ARG A 109 -3.88 -6.41 13.95
CA ARG A 109 -4.74 -7.19 13.04
C ARG A 109 -6.12 -6.56 12.84
N THR A 110 -6.16 -5.24 12.85
CA THR A 110 -7.38 -4.46 12.73
C THR A 110 -7.41 -3.80 11.35
N PRO A 111 -8.36 -4.15 10.46
CA PRO A 111 -8.48 -3.49 9.17
C PRO A 111 -8.98 -2.05 9.31
N LEU A 112 -8.67 -1.21 8.33
CA LEU A 112 -9.25 0.14 8.23
C LEU A 112 -10.55 0.06 7.44
N ASN A 113 -11.65 -0.23 8.13
CA ASN A 113 -12.95 -0.53 7.51
C ASN A 113 -14.12 0.31 8.06
N LYS A 114 -13.84 1.27 8.94
CA LYS A 114 -14.86 2.15 9.53
C LYS A 114 -15.01 3.42 8.68
N PRO A 115 -16.19 3.70 8.11
CA PRO A 115 -16.39 4.84 7.21
C PRO A 115 -16.45 6.15 8.01
N LEU A 116 -15.32 6.61 8.52
CA LEU A 116 -15.21 7.76 9.42
C LEU A 116 -14.92 9.08 8.69
N ILE A 117 -14.29 9.00 7.52
CA ILE A 117 -13.77 10.15 6.77
C ILE A 117 -14.14 9.97 5.31
N ALA A 118 -14.76 10.99 4.72
CA ALA A 118 -15.27 10.95 3.36
C ALA A 118 -14.19 10.64 2.33
N GLU A 119 -13.02 11.26 2.47
CA GLU A 119 -11.87 11.13 1.59
C GLU A 119 -11.35 9.69 1.58
N ALA A 120 -11.18 9.07 2.76
CA ALA A 120 -10.72 7.69 2.87
C ALA A 120 -11.74 6.71 2.25
N VAL A 121 -13.03 6.94 2.51
CA VAL A 121 -14.11 6.12 1.95
C VAL A 121 -14.17 6.23 0.42
N ALA A 122 -13.96 7.41 -0.16
CA ALA A 122 -13.98 7.60 -1.61
C ALA A 122 -12.70 7.11 -2.30
N MET A 123 -11.53 7.26 -1.66
CA MET A 123 -10.24 6.94 -2.28
C MET A 123 -9.82 5.48 -2.10
N LEU A 124 -10.06 4.92 -0.91
CA LEU A 124 -9.58 3.59 -0.52
C LEU A 124 -10.72 2.60 -0.27
N GLY A 125 -11.86 3.08 0.23
CA GLY A 125 -12.91 2.23 0.75
C GLY A 125 -12.45 1.58 2.05
N CYS A 126 -12.34 0.25 2.06
CA CYS A 126 -11.74 -0.48 3.18
C CYS A 126 -10.30 -0.93 2.84
N VAL A 127 -9.41 -0.90 3.84
CA VAL A 127 -8.02 -1.39 3.73
C VAL A 127 -7.90 -2.64 4.61
N PRO A 128 -7.75 -3.84 4.02
CA PRO A 128 -7.68 -5.10 4.77
C PRO A 128 -6.32 -5.28 5.43
N VAL A 129 -6.21 -6.29 6.29
CA VAL A 129 -4.93 -6.78 6.81
C VAL A 129 -4.66 -8.14 6.20
N ALA A 130 -3.56 -8.28 5.47
CA ALA A 130 -3.08 -9.57 5.00
C ALA A 130 -2.54 -10.41 6.17
N GLU A 131 -2.62 -11.73 6.02
CA GLU A 131 -2.02 -12.67 6.96
C GLU A 131 -0.51 -12.43 7.10
N TYR A 132 0.06 -12.85 8.24
CA TYR A 132 1.50 -12.73 8.44
C TYR A 132 2.26 -13.61 7.44
N GLY A 133 3.27 -13.03 6.81
CA GLY A 133 4.29 -13.75 6.06
C GLY A 133 5.66 -13.22 6.45
N THR A 134 6.65 -14.10 6.51
CA THR A 134 8.02 -13.73 6.82
C THR A 134 8.57 -12.82 5.73
N PRO A 135 9.03 -11.59 6.04
CA PRO A 135 9.63 -10.69 5.05
C PRO A 135 10.72 -11.35 4.21
N SER A 136 10.90 -10.91 2.97
CA SER A 136 11.84 -11.49 1.99
C SER A 136 11.55 -12.93 1.51
N THR A 137 10.47 -13.57 1.96
CA THR A 137 10.03 -14.91 1.51
C THR A 137 8.86 -14.82 0.52
N GLN A 138 8.42 -15.97 0.01
CA GLN A 138 7.21 -16.06 -0.83
C GLN A 138 5.92 -15.94 -0.01
N GLU A 139 6.00 -16.00 1.32
CA GLU A 139 4.82 -15.90 2.20
C GLU A 139 4.13 -14.55 2.08
N VAL A 140 4.88 -13.44 1.98
CA VAL A 140 4.30 -12.08 1.85
C VAL A 140 3.53 -11.91 0.53
N PRO A 141 4.10 -12.21 -0.66
CA PRO A 141 3.33 -12.20 -1.91
C PRO A 141 2.07 -13.07 -1.86
N ASN A 142 2.16 -14.27 -1.26
CA ASN A 142 1.02 -15.19 -1.14
C ASN A 142 -0.07 -14.64 -0.22
N ALA A 143 0.31 -13.96 0.86
CA ALA A 143 -0.63 -13.31 1.78
C ALA A 143 -1.32 -12.09 1.15
N VAL A 144 -0.65 -11.39 0.23
CA VAL A 144 -1.21 -10.22 -0.48
C VAL A 144 -2.15 -10.63 -1.61
N ALA A 145 -1.87 -11.73 -2.31
CA ALA A 145 -2.61 -12.15 -3.52
C ALA A 145 -4.15 -12.14 -3.40
N PRO A 146 -4.77 -12.61 -2.29
CA PRO A 146 -6.23 -12.59 -2.14
C PRO A 146 -6.88 -11.20 -2.22
N TYR A 147 -6.10 -10.13 -2.05
CA TYR A 147 -6.59 -8.75 -2.05
C TYR A 147 -6.35 -8.02 -3.37
N LEU A 148 -5.50 -8.56 -4.25
CA LEU A 148 -5.09 -7.85 -5.46
C LEU A 148 -6.27 -7.58 -6.40
N GLU A 149 -7.26 -8.47 -6.45
CA GLU A 149 -8.40 -8.32 -7.36
C GLU A 149 -9.26 -7.08 -7.05
N HIS A 150 -9.30 -6.60 -5.81
CA HIS A 150 -10.34 -5.65 -5.40
C HIS A 150 -9.83 -4.40 -4.70
N PHE A 151 -8.63 -4.47 -4.15
CA PHE A 151 -8.07 -3.40 -3.33
C PHE A 151 -6.98 -2.66 -4.09
N ASP A 152 -6.64 -1.47 -3.60
CA ASP A 152 -5.50 -0.69 -4.07
C ASP A 152 -4.44 -0.45 -2.98
N ALA A 153 -4.73 -0.94 -1.76
CA ALA A 153 -3.80 -0.96 -0.64
C ALA A 153 -4.16 -2.08 0.34
N VAL A 154 -3.16 -2.56 1.08
CA VAL A 154 -3.32 -3.57 2.13
C VAL A 154 -2.34 -3.30 3.28
N LEU A 155 -2.77 -3.57 4.51
CA LEU A 155 -1.90 -3.62 5.67
C LEU A 155 -1.23 -5.00 5.75
N LEU A 156 0.06 -5.03 6.03
CA LEU A 156 0.86 -6.25 6.18
C LEU A 156 1.05 -6.54 7.67
N ALA A 157 0.44 -7.61 8.15
CA ALA A 157 0.52 -8.10 9.52
C ALA A 157 1.94 -8.01 10.13
N ASN A 158 2.10 -7.28 11.26
CA ASN A 158 3.39 -7.04 11.95
C ASN A 158 4.50 -6.45 11.07
N HIS A 159 4.16 -5.78 9.98
CA HIS A 159 5.13 -5.35 9.00
C HIS A 159 4.88 -3.88 8.61
N GLY A 160 3.84 -3.57 7.84
CA GLY A 160 3.50 -2.19 7.47
C GLY A 160 2.37 -2.09 6.46
N ALA A 161 2.57 -1.36 5.36
CA ALA A 161 1.57 -1.18 4.32
C ALA A 161 2.15 -1.32 2.92
N LEU A 162 1.31 -1.77 1.99
CA LEU A 162 1.59 -1.87 0.57
C LEU A 162 0.46 -1.19 -0.20
N ALA A 163 0.80 -0.27 -1.10
CA ALA A 163 -0.18 0.45 -1.93
C ALA A 163 0.27 0.47 -3.39
N TRP A 164 -0.70 0.51 -4.31
CA TRP A 164 -0.44 0.49 -5.74
C TRP A 164 -1.40 1.37 -6.54
N GLY A 165 -0.96 1.80 -7.71
CA GLY A 165 -1.71 2.71 -8.57
C GLY A 165 -1.34 2.66 -10.03
N ASP A 166 -2.17 3.29 -10.85
CA ASP A 166 -1.98 3.52 -12.29
C ASP A 166 -0.88 4.55 -12.59
N SER A 167 -0.33 5.18 -11.56
CA SER A 167 0.81 6.07 -11.62
C SER A 167 1.57 6.03 -10.30
N LEU A 168 2.84 6.44 -10.35
CA LEU A 168 3.69 6.57 -9.17
C LEU A 168 3.09 7.53 -8.12
N THR A 169 2.54 8.65 -8.57
CA THR A 169 1.85 9.61 -7.70
C THR A 169 0.60 8.99 -7.05
N ALA A 170 -0.23 8.27 -7.81
CA ALA A 170 -1.41 7.62 -7.26
C ALA A 170 -1.07 6.54 -6.21
N ALA A 171 -0.03 5.74 -6.46
CA ALA A 171 0.43 4.72 -5.51
C ALA A 171 0.91 5.35 -4.20
N TYR A 172 1.71 6.43 -4.28
CA TYR A 172 2.16 7.17 -3.09
C TYR A 172 0.99 7.85 -2.35
N HIS A 173 0.08 8.53 -3.06
CA HIS A 173 -1.08 9.18 -2.43
C HIS A 173 -1.99 8.17 -1.72
N LYS A 174 -2.12 6.94 -2.23
CA LYS A 174 -2.85 5.87 -1.55
C LYS A 174 -2.16 5.45 -0.26
N LEU A 175 -0.84 5.26 -0.26
CA LEU A 175 -0.08 4.96 0.96
C LEU A 175 -0.23 6.09 2.00
N GLU A 176 -0.12 7.34 1.57
CA GLU A 176 -0.30 8.52 2.43
C GLU A 176 -1.74 8.59 2.98
N SER A 177 -2.73 8.27 2.16
CA SER A 177 -4.14 8.20 2.56
C SER A 177 -4.39 7.06 3.56
N VAL A 178 -3.72 5.91 3.43
CA VAL A 178 -3.79 4.79 4.38
C VAL A 178 -3.31 5.24 5.76
N GLU A 179 -2.16 5.94 5.80
CA GLU A 179 -1.63 6.47 7.06
C GLU A 179 -2.55 7.53 7.66
N PHE A 180 -3.04 8.47 6.86
CA PHE A 180 -3.98 9.50 7.32
C PHE A 180 -5.26 8.88 7.90
N TYR A 181 -5.83 7.91 7.20
CA TYR A 181 -7.01 7.19 7.65
C TYR A 181 -6.76 6.41 8.95
N ALA A 182 -5.62 5.71 9.05
CA ALA A 182 -5.21 5.03 10.27
C ALA A 182 -5.06 6.01 11.45
N LYS A 183 -4.36 7.13 11.24
CA LYS A 183 -4.11 8.15 12.26
C LYS A 183 -5.40 8.72 12.81
N ILE A 184 -6.31 9.18 11.95
CA ILE A 184 -7.57 9.76 12.41
C ILE A 184 -8.48 8.68 13.02
N THR A 185 -8.48 7.46 12.50
CA THR A 185 -9.23 6.35 13.12
C THR A 185 -8.71 6.11 14.54
N PHE A 186 -7.40 5.98 14.73
CA PHE A 186 -6.79 5.79 16.05
C PHE A 186 -7.16 6.92 17.02
N LEU A 187 -6.95 8.18 16.60
CA LEU A 187 -7.23 9.35 17.43
C LEU A 187 -8.73 9.45 17.78
N SER A 188 -9.61 9.14 16.83
CA SER A 188 -11.07 9.19 17.07
C SER A 188 -11.52 8.14 18.09
N LEU A 189 -10.90 6.95 18.10
CA LEU A 189 -11.17 5.90 19.08
C LEU A 189 -10.71 6.29 20.49
N GLN A 190 -9.64 7.10 20.61
CA GLN A 190 -9.18 7.63 21.89
C GLN A 190 -10.16 8.64 22.49
N MET A 191 -10.92 9.34 21.64
CA MET A 191 -11.97 10.28 22.06
C MET A 191 -13.29 9.60 22.44
N GLY A 192 -13.42 8.29 22.19
CA GLY A 192 -14.63 7.50 22.47
C GLY A 192 -15.12 6.76 21.24
N LYS A 193 -16.44 6.55 21.14
CA LYS A 193 -17.05 5.89 19.97
C LYS A 193 -17.22 6.91 18.85
N PRO A 194 -16.49 6.79 17.72
CA PRO A 194 -16.66 7.71 16.60
C PRO A 194 -18.02 7.51 15.92
N VAL A 195 -18.51 8.57 15.27
CA VAL A 195 -19.74 8.53 14.47
C VAL A 195 -19.37 8.14 13.04
N GLU A 196 -19.92 7.03 12.57
CA GLU A 196 -19.71 6.52 11.21
C GLU A 196 -20.67 7.20 10.22
N LEU A 197 -20.20 7.35 8.98
CA LEU A 197 -21.05 7.79 7.86
C LEU A 197 -22.17 6.78 7.63
N SER A 198 -23.37 7.30 7.32
CA SER A 198 -24.51 6.46 6.99
C SER A 198 -24.33 5.78 5.63
N ALA A 199 -25.08 4.71 5.38
CA ALA A 199 -25.06 4.02 4.08
C ALA A 199 -25.33 4.98 2.91
N THR A 200 -26.30 5.89 3.05
CA THR A 200 -26.61 6.90 2.03
C THR A 200 -25.47 7.88 1.78
N GLN A 201 -24.74 8.29 2.83
CA GLN A 201 -23.55 9.13 2.68
C GLN A 201 -22.43 8.37 1.96
N ILE A 202 -22.24 7.09 2.27
CA ILE A 202 -21.24 6.24 1.60
C ILE A 202 -21.59 6.04 0.11
N GLU A 203 -22.86 5.82 -0.24
CA GLU A 203 -23.31 5.77 -1.64
C GLU A 203 -22.97 7.06 -2.40
N ALA A 204 -23.28 8.22 -1.82
CA ALA A 204 -22.98 9.51 -2.45
C ALA A 204 -21.48 9.68 -2.72
N LEU A 205 -20.62 9.20 -1.81
CA LEU A 205 -19.16 9.24 -2.00
C LEU A 205 -18.69 8.33 -3.14
N TYR A 206 -19.31 7.16 -3.31
CA TYR A 206 -18.99 6.28 -4.42
C TYR A 206 -19.44 6.88 -5.76
N GLU A 207 -20.60 7.52 -5.81
CA GLU A 207 -21.03 8.27 -6.99
C GLU A 207 -20.08 9.42 -7.34
N ILE A 208 -19.58 10.16 -6.35
CA ILE A 208 -18.58 11.22 -6.55
C ILE A 208 -17.31 10.63 -7.18
N ARG A 209 -16.82 9.51 -6.63
CA ARG A 209 -15.64 8.81 -7.14
C ARG A 209 -15.82 8.32 -8.58
N GLU A 210 -16.99 7.76 -8.90
CA GLU A 210 -17.33 7.31 -10.25
C GLU A 210 -17.37 8.48 -11.24
N LYS A 211 -18.02 9.60 -10.87
CA LYS A 211 -18.08 10.81 -11.71
C LYS A 211 -16.71 11.46 -11.91
N ALA A 212 -15.84 11.38 -10.92
CA ALA A 212 -14.46 11.86 -11.02
C ALA A 212 -13.58 11.01 -11.94
N GLY A 213 -14.02 9.80 -12.31
CA GLY A 213 -13.24 8.88 -13.16
C GLY A 213 -11.95 8.40 -12.48
N THR A 214 -11.91 8.35 -11.15
CA THR A 214 -10.70 7.96 -10.41
C THR A 214 -10.27 6.55 -10.80
N ALA A 215 -9.04 6.40 -11.28
CA ALA A 215 -8.47 5.12 -11.70
C ALA A 215 -8.24 4.16 -10.53
N GLY A 216 -7.92 2.91 -10.85
CA GLY A 216 -7.70 1.83 -9.88
C GLY A 216 -8.99 1.13 -9.44
N ARG A 217 -8.85 0.15 -8.55
CA ARG A 217 -9.97 -0.67 -8.07
C ARG A 217 -10.43 -0.19 -6.71
N HIS A 218 -11.74 -0.27 -6.48
CA HIS A 218 -12.36 0.22 -5.26
C HIS A 218 -13.27 -0.86 -4.64
N PRO A 219 -13.07 -1.25 -3.38
CA PRO A 219 -13.75 -2.39 -2.77
C PRO A 219 -15.18 -2.07 -2.31
N GLY A 220 -15.74 -0.91 -2.66
CA GLY A 220 -16.98 -0.38 -2.11
C GLY A 220 -18.19 -1.34 -2.16
N LYS A 221 -18.30 -2.17 -3.20
CA LYS A 221 -19.37 -3.18 -3.32
C LYS A 221 -19.15 -4.41 -2.43
N ILE A 222 -17.89 -4.73 -2.13
CA ILE A 222 -17.47 -5.92 -1.37
C ILE A 222 -17.44 -5.63 0.13
N CYS A 223 -16.99 -4.43 0.55
CA CYS A 223 -17.02 -4.04 1.96
C CYS A 223 -18.47 -3.96 2.50
N ARG A 224 -19.48 -3.73 1.64
CA ARG A 224 -20.91 -3.68 2.00
C ARG A 224 -21.55 -5.05 2.23
N GLN A 225 -21.07 -6.08 1.55
CA GLN A 225 -21.59 -7.44 1.65
C GLN A 225 -20.62 -8.24 2.50
N SER A 226 -20.78 -8.20 3.83
CA SER A 226 -20.08 -9.06 4.82
C SER A 226 -18.78 -9.66 4.26
N CYS A 227 -17.77 -8.81 4.06
CA CYS A 227 -16.57 -9.15 3.30
C CYS A 227 -15.99 -10.50 3.75
N ASN A 228 -16.11 -11.52 2.91
CA ASN A 228 -15.56 -12.86 3.17
C ASN A 228 -14.02 -12.85 3.18
N LEU A 229 -13.38 -11.82 2.62
CA LEU A 229 -11.93 -11.59 2.62
C LEU A 229 -11.39 -11.05 3.97
N GLN A 230 -11.96 -11.53 5.07
CA GLN A 230 -11.55 -11.16 6.43
C GLN A 230 -11.57 -9.65 6.76
N CYS A 231 -12.28 -8.79 6.01
CA CYS A 231 -12.33 -7.35 6.35
C CYS A 231 -13.03 -7.06 7.70
N GLY A 232 -13.54 -8.06 8.42
CA GLY A 232 -14.31 -7.86 9.64
C GLY A 232 -14.50 -9.09 10.54
N ARG A 233 -13.56 -10.06 10.59
CA ARG A 233 -13.67 -11.08 11.64
C ARG A 233 -13.50 -10.41 13.01
N LYS A 234 -14.55 -10.50 13.83
CA LYS A 234 -14.39 -10.44 15.29
C LYS A 234 -13.38 -11.51 15.67
N TYR A 235 -12.26 -11.12 16.26
CA TYR A 235 -11.51 -12.05 17.10
C TYR A 235 -12.52 -12.69 18.08
N PRO A 236 -12.47 -14.02 18.30
CA PRO A 236 -13.23 -14.58 19.41
C PRO A 236 -12.81 -13.82 20.66
N ASP A 237 -13.81 -13.32 21.41
CA ASP A 237 -13.58 -12.72 22.71
C ASP A 237 -12.63 -13.62 23.49
N ASN A 238 -11.59 -13.03 24.09
CA ASN A 238 -10.82 -13.66 25.15
C ASN A 238 -11.78 -14.07 26.29
N GLN A 239 -12.33 -15.28 26.19
CA GLN A 239 -12.49 -16.21 27.28
C GLN A 239 -11.27 -17.13 27.13
N ASP A 240 -10.17 -16.91 27.83
CA ASP A 240 -10.10 -17.13 29.26
C ASP A 240 -9.07 -16.22 29.94
N ARG A 241 -9.54 -15.56 31.01
CA ARG A 241 -8.68 -15.29 32.16
C ARG A 241 -8.49 -16.60 32.90
N LEU A 242 -7.23 -17.03 33.04
CA LEU A 242 -6.74 -17.77 34.20
C LEU A 242 -5.50 -17.04 34.72
#